data_AF-A0A1E7KSH7-F1
#
_entry.id   AF-A0A1E7KSH7-F1
#
_cell.length_a   1.000
_cell.length_b   1.000
_cell.length_c   1.000
_cell.angle_alpha   90.00
_cell.angle_beta   90.00
_cell.angle_gamma   90.00
#
_symmetry.space_group_name_H-M   'P 1'
#
loop_
_entity.id
_entity.type
_entity.pdbx_description
1 polymer ?
#
loop_
_entity_poly.entity_id
_entity_poly.type
_entity_poly.pdbx_seq_one_letter_code
_entity_poly.pdbx_strand_id
1 'polypeptide(L)' 'HRVRRSGGRLDVEDTLTADEAEEAFRAGMAVADEEADAGADLVVLGDLSVGGTTAAATLIGALCGTDASVVTGR' A
#
# COMPACT_ATOMS: atom_id res chain seq x y z
N HIS A 1 -8.53 3.77 -10.12
CA HIS A 1 -9.52 2.97 -9.38
C HIS A 1 -9.57 3.44 -7.92
N ARG A 2 -10.71 3.91 -7.41
CA ARG A 2 -10.84 4.34 -6.00
C ARG A 2 -11.71 3.33 -5.27
N VAL A 3 -11.13 2.57 -4.34
CA VAL A 3 -11.84 1.60 -3.49
C VAL A 3 -12.66 2.30 -2.41
N ARG A 4 -12.06 3.30 -1.73
CA ARG A 4 -12.74 4.14 -0.74
C ARG A 4 -12.10 5.53 -0.63
N ARG A 5 -12.71 6.42 0.16
CA ARG A 5 -12.22 7.79 0.35
C ARG A 5 -10.95 7.85 1.23
N SER A 6 -10.94 7.15 2.36
CA SER A 6 -9.82 7.07 3.31
C SER A 6 -10.02 5.87 4.23
N GLY A 7 -8.94 5.25 4.70
CA GLY A 7 -8.98 4.16 5.68
C GLY A 7 -9.33 4.61 7.10
N GLY A 8 -9.46 3.63 7.98
CA GLY A 8 -9.53 3.82 9.42
C GLY A 8 -8.20 4.27 10.03
N ARG A 9 -8.21 4.53 11.34
CA ARG A 9 -6.98 4.87 12.07
C ARG A 9 -6.13 3.61 12.32
N LEU A 10 -5.01 3.50 11.60
CA LEU A 10 -4.08 2.36 11.68
C LEU A 10 -3.64 1.97 13.10
N ASP A 11 -3.59 2.93 14.03
CA ASP A 11 -3.12 2.71 15.41
C ASP A 11 -4.19 2.14 16.35
N VAL A 12 -5.46 2.06 15.94
CA VAL A 12 -6.58 1.62 16.80
C VAL A 12 -7.47 0.58 16.15
N GLU A 13 -7.49 0.49 14.83
CA GLU A 13 -8.36 -0.42 14.09
C GLU A 13 -7.71 -0.91 12.79
N ASP A 14 -8.28 -1.98 12.24
CA ASP A 14 -7.95 -2.42 10.89
C ASP A 14 -8.34 -1.31 9.91
N THR A 15 -7.35 -0.78 9.19
CA THR A 15 -7.52 0.39 8.32
C THR A 15 -8.47 0.11 7.15
N LEU A 16 -8.49 -1.14 6.69
CA LEU A 16 -9.30 -1.67 5.61
C LEU A 16 -9.92 -2.99 6.06
N THR A 17 -11.08 -3.33 5.51
CA THR A 17 -11.53 -4.72 5.56
C THR A 17 -10.66 -5.60 4.67
N ALA A 18 -10.70 -6.92 4.87
CA ALA A 18 -9.98 -7.87 4.00
C ALA A 18 -10.41 -7.73 2.52
N ASP A 19 -11.71 -7.57 2.29
CA ASP A 19 -12.28 -7.40 0.94
C ASP A 19 -11.80 -6.09 0.29
N GLU A 20 -11.76 -4.98 1.03
CA GLU A 20 -11.24 -3.69 0.53
C GLU A 20 -9.74 -3.78 0.20
N ALA A 21 -8.96 -4.51 1.01
CA ALA A 21 -7.54 -4.73 0.76
C ALA A 21 -7.31 -5.57 -0.49
N GLU A 22 -8.10 -6.64 -0.68
CA GLU A 22 -8.04 -7.46 -1.89
C GLU A 22 -8.46 -6.67 -3.14
N GLU A 23 -9.52 -5.88 -3.06
CA GLU A 23 -9.96 -5.00 -4.14
C GLU A 23 -8.86 -3.99 -4.53
N ALA A 24 -8.22 -3.35 -3.54
CA ALA A 24 -7.13 -2.40 -3.78
C ALA A 24 -5.92 -3.07 -4.44
N PHE A 25 -5.56 -4.28 -3.99
CA PHE A 25 -4.47 -5.04 -4.58
C PHE A 25 -4.76 -5.42 -6.04
N ARG A 26 -5.94 -5.97 -6.31
CA ARG A 26 -6.38 -6.32 -7.67
C ARG A 26 -6.48 -5.10 -8.59
N ALA A 27 -6.89 -3.95 -8.07
CA ALA A 27 -6.93 -2.72 -8.84
C ALA A 27 -5.51 -2.27 -9.28
N GLY A 28 -4.50 -2.46 -8.41
CA GLY A 28 -3.10 -2.22 -8.78
C GLY A 28 -2.60 -3.22 -9.82
N MET A 29 -2.95 -4.50 -9.69
CA MET A 29 -2.63 -5.53 -10.69
C MET A 29 -3.22 -5.19 -12.06
N ALA A 30 -4.50 -4.82 -12.13
CA ALA A 30 -5.16 -4.46 -13.38
C ALA A 30 -4.46 -3.30 -14.09
N VAL A 31 -4.03 -2.27 -13.35
CA VAL A 31 -3.25 -1.15 -13.94
C VAL A 31 -1.90 -1.63 -14.46
N ALA A 32 -1.19 -2.49 -13.72
CA ALA A 32 0.09 -3.02 -14.18
C ALA A 32 -0.06 -3.90 -15.43
N ASP A 33 -1.13 -4.70 -15.51
CA ASP A 33 -1.45 -5.52 -16.68
C ASP A 33 -1.78 -4.64 -17.90
N GLU A 34 -2.57 -3.57 -17.71
CA GLU A 34 -2.88 -2.60 -18.77
C GLU A 34 -1.61 -1.94 -19.33
N GLU A 35 -0.65 -1.55 -18.47
CA GLU A 35 0.63 -0.98 -18.90
C GLU A 35 1.52 -2.01 -19.61
N ALA A 36 1.52 -3.26 -19.16
CA ALA A 36 2.25 -4.35 -19.82
C ALA A 36 1.68 -4.62 -21.23
N ASP A 37 0.36 -4.69 -21.37
CA ASP A 37 -0.33 -4.88 -22.65
C ASP A 37 -0.13 -3.68 -23.60
N ALA A 38 0.04 -2.47 -23.05
CA ALA A 38 0.41 -1.28 -23.81
C ALA A 38 1.88 -1.29 -24.29
N GLY A 39 2.68 -2.27 -23.85
CA GLY A 39 4.07 -2.47 -24.27
C GLY A 39 5.10 -1.73 -23.41
N ALA A 40 4.79 -1.43 -22.14
CA ALA A 40 5.77 -0.83 -21.24
C ALA A 40 6.95 -1.78 -20.94
N ASP A 41 8.17 -1.36 -21.27
CA ASP A 41 9.40 -2.09 -20.93
C ASP A 41 9.82 -1.91 -19.45
N LEU A 42 9.35 -0.84 -18.81
CA LEU A 42 9.67 -0.47 -17.43
C LEU A 42 8.49 0.22 -16.75
N VAL A 43 8.18 -0.21 -15.53
CA VAL A 43 7.22 0.44 -14.64
C VAL A 43 7.94 1.06 -13.46
N VAL A 44 7.71 2.34 -13.19
CA VAL A 44 8.24 3.05 -12.03
C VAL A 44 7.09 3.32 -11.06
N LEU A 45 7.21 2.80 -9.84
CA LEU A 45 6.19 2.97 -8.80
C LEU A 45 6.42 4.26 -8.03
N GLY A 46 5.31 4.90 -7.65
CA GLY A 46 5.30 6.07 -6.78
C GLY A 46 4.04 6.09 -5.90
N ASP A 47 4.16 6.62 -4.69
CA ASP A 47 3.04 6.87 -3.79
C ASP A 47 2.95 8.37 -3.48
N LEU A 48 1.72 8.88 -3.39
CA LEU A 48 1.44 10.24 -2.95
C LEU A 48 0.39 10.18 -1.84
N SER A 49 0.88 10.20 -0.61
CA SER A 49 0.04 10.09 0.58
C SER A 49 0.50 11.05 1.67
N VAL A 50 -0.43 11.46 2.52
CA VAL A 50 -0.09 12.12 3.79
C VAL A 50 -0.02 11.04 4.86
N GLY A 51 1.15 10.87 5.47
CA GLY A 51 1.38 9.89 6.52
C GLY A 51 1.49 8.42 6.05
N GLY A 52 1.51 8.13 4.75
CA GLY A 52 1.63 6.76 4.26
C GLY A 52 2.95 6.07 4.61
N THR A 53 4.00 6.83 4.93
CA THR A 53 5.26 6.28 5.45
C THR A 53 5.08 5.54 6.78
N THR A 54 4.12 5.94 7.62
CA THR A 54 3.78 5.21 8.85
C THR A 54 3.17 3.85 8.54
N ALA A 55 2.25 3.79 7.56
CA ALA A 55 1.67 2.53 7.10
C ALA A 55 2.73 1.61 6.48
N ALA A 56 3.62 2.18 5.65
CA ALA A 56 4.73 1.46 5.05
C ALA A 56 5.67 0.87 6.13
N ALA A 57 6.08 1.67 7.12
CA ALA A 57 6.93 1.20 8.22
C ALA A 57 6.25 0.08 9.03
N THR A 58 4.94 0.20 9.29
CA THR A 58 4.15 -0.82 9.98
C THR A 58 4.15 -2.15 9.22
N LEU A 59 3.91 -2.10 7.90
CA LEU A 59 3.96 -3.28 7.03
C LEU A 59 5.35 -3.92 7.02
N ILE A 60 6.42 -3.13 6.90
CA ILE A 60 7.80 -3.64 6.93
C ILE A 60 8.09 -4.31 8.27
N GLY A 61 7.74 -3.69 9.40
CA GLY A 61 7.94 -4.27 10.73
C GLY A 61 7.20 -5.61 10.89
N ALA A 62 5.94 -5.67 10.46
CA ALA A 62 5.12 -6.87 10.54
C ALA A 62 5.63 -8.01 9.63
N LEU A 63 5.99 -7.70 8.38
CA LEU A 63 6.41 -8.71 7.39
C LEU A 63 7.84 -9.21 7.62
N CYS A 64 8.73 -8.35 8.11
CA CYS A 64 10.14 -8.68 8.30
C CYS A 64 10.49 -9.06 9.74
N GLY A 65 9.56 -8.92 10.70
CA GLY A 65 9.83 -9.16 12.13
C GLY A 65 10.80 -8.14 12.73
N THR A 66 10.76 -6.90 12.23
CA THR A 66 11.71 -5.84 12.57
C THR A 66 11.09 -4.86 13.57
N ASP A 67 11.86 -4.42 14.57
CA ASP A 67 11.40 -3.45 15.57
C ASP A 67 11.07 -2.08 14.96
N ALA A 68 10.09 -1.39 15.55
CA ALA A 68 9.65 -0.06 15.13
C ALA A 68 10.82 0.94 15.00
N SER A 69 11.76 0.92 15.95
CA SER A 69 12.92 1.82 15.98
C SER A 69 13.83 1.72 14.75
N VAL A 70 13.77 0.59 14.02
CA VAL A 70 14.57 0.35 12.81
C VAL A 70 13.84 0.78 11.54
N VAL A 71 12.51 0.66 11.52
CA VAL A 71 11.69 0.92 10.32
C VAL A 71 11.13 2.35 10.27
N THR A 72 11.15 3.08 11.39
CA THR A 72 10.73 4.49 11.44
C THR A 72 11.89 5.44 11.17
N GLY A 73 11.60 6.52 10.43
CA GLY A 73 12.53 7.65 10.26
C GLY A 73 12.74 8.45 11.55
N ARG A 74 13.76 9.31 11.54
CA ARG A 74 14.06 10.27 12.62
C ARG A 74 13.44 11.64 12.33
#